data_AF-A0A4D4N2B3-F1
#
_entry.id   AF-A0A4D4N2B3-F1
#
_cell.length_a   1.000
_cell.length_b   1.000
_cell.length_c   1.000
_cell.angle_alpha   90.00
_cell.angle_beta   90.00
_cell.angle_gamma   90.00
#
_symmetry.space_group_name_H-M   'P 1'
#
loop_
_entity.id
_entity.type
_entity.pdbx_description
1 polymer ?
#
loop_
_entity_poly.entity_id
_entity_poly.type
_entity_poly.pdbx_seq_one_letter_code
_entity_poly.pdbx_strand_id
1 'polypeptide(L)' 'MLTLGDTGKAVRQAQCLSNVWGGQPPKLALDGVFDSVMLKKIEWIQGCHGLPPSGVIEGRTWQVLYDPALDCYHPYPS' A
#
# COMPACT_ATOMS: atom_id res chain seq x y z
N MET A 1 -8.66 9.33 4.75
CA MET A 1 -8.69 8.72 3.42
C MET A 1 -7.48 9.24 2.66
N LEU A 2 -6.74 8.39 1.96
CA LEU A 2 -5.70 8.79 1.02
C LEU A 2 -5.96 8.15 -0.35
N THR A 3 -5.71 8.88 -1.42
CA THR A 3 -5.91 8.46 -2.81
C THR A 3 -4.82 9.01 -3.73
N LEU A 4 -4.75 8.48 -4.96
CA LEU A 4 -3.85 8.96 -6.02
C LEU A 4 -3.88 10.50 -6.11
N GLY A 5 -2.70 11.11 -6.07
CA GLY A 5 -2.51 12.56 -6.09
C GLY A 5 -2.38 13.22 -4.72
N ASP A 6 -2.77 12.55 -3.64
CA ASP A 6 -2.56 13.08 -2.29
C ASP A 6 -1.07 13.20 -1.96
N THR A 7 -0.75 14.18 -1.11
CA THR A 7 0.62 14.40 -0.65
C THR A 7 0.70 14.65 0.86
N GLY A 8 1.90 14.48 1.43
CA GLY A 8 2.22 14.90 2.79
C GLY A 8 2.56 13.76 3.75
N LYS A 9 2.53 14.08 5.05
CA LYS A 9 3.04 13.18 6.11
C LYS A 9 2.28 11.86 6.20
N ALA A 10 0.96 11.87 6.00
CA ALA A 10 0.14 10.67 6.04
C ALA A 10 0.48 9.73 4.86
N VAL A 11 0.72 10.28 3.67
CA VAL A 11 1.18 9.50 2.51
C VAL A 11 2.54 8.88 2.79
N ARG A 12 3.48 9.67 3.33
CA ARG A 12 4.82 9.18 3.70
C ARG A 12 4.77 8.05 4.74
N GLN A 13 3.84 8.14 5.69
CA GLN A 13 3.62 7.09 6.67
C GLN A 13 3.10 5.81 6.01
N ALA A 14 2.11 5.92 5.11
CA ALA A 14 1.62 4.78 4.35
C ALA A 14 2.72 4.16 3.48
N GLN A 15 3.55 4.94 2.78
CA GLN A 15 4.70 4.43 2.03
C GLN A 15 5.67 3.64 2.92
N CYS A 16 5.95 4.15 4.12
CA CYS A 16 6.82 3.49 5.09
C CYS A 16 6.26 2.15 5.55
N LEU A 17 4.98 2.11 5.95
CA LEU A 17 4.31 0.88 6.38
C LEU A 17 4.21 -0.14 5.23
N SER A 18 3.83 0.30 4.03
CA SER A 18 3.81 -0.54 2.83
C SER A 18 5.18 -1.14 2.49
N ASN A 19 6.29 -0.51 2.89
CA ASN A 19 7.64 -1.02 2.65
C ASN A 19 8.11 -2.09 3.66
N VAL A 20 7.39 -2.30 4.76
CA VAL A 20 7.67 -3.40 5.73
C VAL A 20 7.35 -4.77 5.11
N TRP A 21 6.46 -4.79 4.12
CA TRP A 21 6.06 -6.00 3.41
C TRP A 21 7.23 -6.52 2.57
N GLY A 22 7.62 -7.77 2.83
CA GLY A 22 8.76 -8.42 2.17
C GLY A 22 8.43 -8.81 0.72
N GLY A 23 9.45 -8.81 -0.15
CA GLY A 23 9.33 -9.27 -1.53
C GLY A 23 8.88 -8.19 -2.53
N GLN A 24 8.26 -8.62 -3.63
CA GLN A 24 7.47 -7.75 -4.51
C GLN A 24 6.23 -7.33 -3.73
N PRO A 25 5.75 -6.06 -3.80
CA PRO A 25 6.14 -4.93 -4.66
C PRO A 25 7.50 -4.26 -4.36
N PRO A 26 8.07 -3.49 -5.32
CA PRO A 26 9.24 -2.66 -5.06
C PRO A 26 9.08 -1.72 -3.86
N LYS A 27 10.21 -1.33 -3.25
CA LYS A 27 10.24 -0.31 -2.21
C LYS A 27 9.83 1.04 -2.80
N LEU A 28 8.83 1.68 -2.20
CA LEU A 28 8.43 3.04 -2.56
C LEU A 28 9.47 4.04 -2.04
N ALA A 29 9.63 5.15 -2.76
CA ALA A 29 10.26 6.34 -2.21
C ALA A 29 9.41 6.87 -1.04
N LEU A 30 10.04 7.47 -0.03
CA LEU A 30 9.37 8.08 1.11
C LEU A 30 9.22 9.60 0.92
N ASP A 31 8.80 9.99 -0.28
CA ASP A 31 8.65 11.38 -0.73
C ASP A 31 7.31 12.02 -0.31
N GLY A 32 6.39 11.20 0.20
CA GLY A 32 5.05 11.66 0.58
C GLY A 32 4.18 12.03 -0.61
N VAL A 33 4.39 11.42 -1.79
CA VAL A 33 3.53 11.56 -2.97
C VAL A 33 2.79 10.24 -3.23
N PHE A 34 1.46 10.30 -3.33
CA PHE A 34 0.66 9.13 -3.68
C PHE A 34 0.58 9.03 -5.20
N ASP A 35 1.59 8.43 -5.80
CA ASP A 35 1.69 8.23 -7.25
C ASP A 35 1.08 6.90 -7.72
N SER A 36 1.19 6.62 -9.02
CA SER A 36 0.69 5.38 -9.62
C SER A 36 1.46 4.13 -9.17
N VAL A 37 2.70 4.28 -8.70
CA VAL A 37 3.50 3.17 -8.15
C VAL A 37 2.96 2.78 -6.77
N MET A 38 2.69 3.78 -5.92
CA MET A 38 2.04 3.58 -4.64
C MET A 38 0.63 3.01 -4.82
N LEU A 39 -0.14 3.47 -5.81
CA LEU A 39 -1.48 2.93 -6.12
C LEU A 39 -1.45 1.41 -6.34
N LYS A 40 -0.62 0.94 -7.27
CA LYS A 40 -0.48 -0.49 -7.57
C LYS A 40 -0.08 -1.31 -6.33
N LYS A 41 0.81 -0.74 -5.51
CA LYS A 41 1.24 -1.37 -4.26
C LYS A 41 0.08 -1.50 -3.26
N ILE A 42 -0.74 -0.46 -3.10
CA ILE A 42 -1.88 -0.50 -2.19
C ILE A 42 -2.96 -1.47 -2.67
N GLU A 43 -3.26 -1.48 -3.98
CA GLU A 43 -4.19 -2.44 -4.58
C GLU A 43 -3.76 -3.88 -4.31
N TRP A 44 -2.46 -4.16 -4.45
CA TRP A 44 -1.91 -5.48 -4.15
C TRP A 44 -2.01 -5.84 -2.66
N ILE A 45 -1.62 -4.94 -1.76
CA ILE A 45 -1.74 -5.16 -0.30
C ILE A 45 -3.21 -5.43 0.09
N GLN A 46 -4.15 -4.68 -0.50
CA GLN A 46 -5.57 -4.91 -0.30
C GLN A 46 -5.98 -6.32 -0.74
N GLY A 47 -5.58 -6.74 -1.94
CA GLY A 47 -5.84 -8.09 -2.44
C GLY A 47 -5.25 -9.19 -1.55
N CYS A 48 -4.03 -9.01 -1.04
CA CYS A 48 -3.40 -9.92 -0.09
C CYS A 48 -4.22 -10.11 1.21
N HIS A 49 -5.01 -9.11 1.60
CA HIS A 49 -5.83 -9.12 2.81
C HIS A 49 -7.32 -9.34 2.55
N GLY A 50 -7.69 -9.77 1.33
CA GLY A 50 -9.08 -9.98 0.96
C GLY A 50 -9.93 -8.71 0.95
N LEU A 51 -9.29 -7.53 0.91
CA LEU A 51 -9.96 -6.25 0.70
C LEU A 51 -10.17 -6.01 -0.80
N PRO A 52 -11.20 -5.24 -1.19
CA PRO A 52 -11.30 -4.75 -2.56
C PRO A 52 -10.04 -3.93 -2.93
N PRO A 53 -9.38 -4.21 -4.06
CA PRO A 53 -8.19 -3.49 -4.51
C PRO A 53 -8.58 -2.13 -5.10
N SER A 54 -9.14 -1.24 -4.28
CA SER A 54 -9.60 0.09 -4.69
C SER A 54 -8.47 1.11 -4.83
N GLY A 55 -7.30 0.82 -4.27
CA GLY A 55 -6.21 1.77 -4.16
C GLY A 55 -6.43 2.90 -3.15
N VAL A 56 -7.59 2.92 -2.49
CA VAL A 56 -7.94 3.92 -1.47
C VAL A 56 -7.46 3.48 -0.10
N ILE A 57 -6.71 4.33 0.60
CA ILE A 57 -6.31 4.08 1.99
C ILE A 57 -7.36 4.66 2.93
N GLU A 58 -8.28 3.80 3.35
CA GLU A 58 -9.30 4.07 4.37
C GLU A 58 -9.09 3.19 5.61
N GLY A 59 -10.03 3.19 6.57
CA GLY A 59 -9.84 2.56 7.88
C GLY A 59 -9.35 1.11 7.82
N ARG A 60 -9.93 0.28 6.95
CA ARG A 60 -9.51 -1.12 6.77
C ARG A 60 -8.14 -1.23 6.12
N THR A 61 -7.84 -0.41 5.11
CA THR A 61 -6.51 -0.38 4.48
C THR A 61 -5.44 0.05 5.50
N TRP A 62 -5.73 1.01 6.38
CA TRP A 62 -4.81 1.39 7.46
C TRP A 62 -4.55 0.23 8.42
N GLN A 63 -5.59 -0.52 8.82
CA GLN A 63 -5.43 -1.68 9.69
C GLN A 63 -4.45 -2.69 9.11
N VAL A 64 -4.59 -3.04 7.83
CA VAL A 64 -3.67 -4.00 7.20
C VAL A 64 -2.25 -3.44 7.08
N LEU A 65 -2.07 -2.14 6.81
CA LEU A 65 -0.74 -1.52 6.78
C LEU A 65 0.01 -1.62 8.11
N TYR A 66 -0.70 -1.67 9.24
CA TYR A 66 -0.11 -1.90 10.56
C TYR A 66 0.04 -3.37 10.94
N ASP A 67 -0.68 -4.28 10.27
CA ASP A 67 -0.72 -5.72 10.55
C ASP A 67 -0.41 -6.52 9.27
N PRO A 68 0.87 -6.62 8.89
CA PRO A 68 1.25 -7.22 7.62
C PRO A 68 1.08 -8.74 7.60
N ALA A 69 0.52 -9.29 6.52
CA ALA A 69 0.58 -10.73 6.27
C ALA A 69 2.03 -11.17 6.02
N LEU A 70 2.46 -12.23 6.72
CA LEU A 70 3.79 -12.80 6.58
C LEU A 70 3.98 -13.53 5.23
N ASP A 71 2.88 -13.98 4.63
CA ASP A 71 2.80 -14.65 3.34
C ASP A 71 1.62 -14.14 2.49
N CYS A 72 1.90 -13.65 1.27
CA CYS A 72 0.87 -13.34 0.29
C CYS A 72 1.13 -14.13 -1.00
N TYR A 73 0.21 -15.03 -1.36
CA TYR A 73 0.27 -15.80 -2.60
C TYR A 73 -0.29 -15.03 -3.81
N HIS A 74 -0.87 -13.84 -3.61
CA HIS A 74 -1.32 -13.00 -4.71
C HIS A 74 -0.10 -12.49 -5.48
N PRO A 75 0.08 -12.83 -6.77
CA PRO A 75 1.22 -12.34 -7.53
C PRO A 75 1.12 -10.82 -7.67
N TYR A 76 2.28 -10.16 -7.61
CA TYR A 76 2.33 -8.72 -7.87
C TYR A 76 2.07 -8.47 -9.36
N PRO A 77 1.20 -7.51 -9.74
CA PRO A 77 0.90 -7.24 -11.13
C PRO A 77 2.18 -6.81 -11.88
N SER A 78 2.40 -7.40 -13.06
CA SER A 78 3.50 -7.04 -13.97
C SER A 78 3.35 -5.61 -14.49
#